data_AF-A0ABD0P9S9-F1
#
_entry.id   AF-A0ABD0P9S9-F1
#
_cell.length_a   1.000
_cell.length_b   1.000
_cell.length_c   1.000
_cell.angle_alpha   90.00
_cell.angle_beta   90.00
_cell.angle_gamma   90.00
#
_symmetry.space_group_name_H-M   'P 1'
#
loop_
_entity.id
_entity.type
_entity.pdbx_description
1 polymer ?
#
loop_
_entity_poly.entity_id
_entity_poly.type
_entity_poly.pdbx_seq_one_letter_code
_entity_poly.pdbx_strand_id
1 'polypeptide(L)'
;MRNTLKFLLGNLQGFDPRSQAVDPKQMHYIDQYMLHVLREFSMKVTDAYSEFDNGRVIRLLQSFITRDLSNFYFSVIKDRLYCDPEDSLGRRSCQTVLEEILDGVSRSIAPVLPHLAEEVYLHSPG
;
A
#
# COMPACT_ATOMS: atom_id res chain seq x y z
N MET A 1 -7.02 -8.76 4.38
CA MET A 1 -6.94 -8.46 2.93
C MET A 1 -8.04 -7.53 2.47
N ARG A 2 -9.31 -7.96 2.31
CA ARG A 2 -10.37 -7.05 1.81
C ARG A 2 -10.55 -5.77 2.64
N ASN A 3 -10.50 -5.86 3.98
CA ASN A 3 -10.59 -4.69 4.85
C ASN A 3 -9.41 -3.73 4.67
N THR A 4 -8.21 -4.28 4.43
CA THR A 4 -6.99 -3.52 4.14
C THR A 4 -7.13 -2.76 2.84
N LEU A 5 -7.61 -3.43 1.78
CA LEU A 5 -7.86 -2.79 0.47
C LEU A 5 -8.92 -1.68 0.59
N LYS A 6 -10.00 -1.91 1.34
CA LYS A 6 -11.02 -0.88 1.63
C LYS A 6 -10.44 0.32 2.37
N PHE A 7 -9.58 0.08 3.36
CA PHE A 7 -8.91 1.15 4.09
C PHE A 7 -8.02 1.99 3.17
N LEU A 8 -7.23 1.33 2.30
CA LEU A 8 -6.38 2.00 1.32
C LEU A 8 -7.22 2.86 0.37
N LEU A 9 -8.19 2.26 -0.32
CA LEU A 9 -9.06 2.95 -1.28
C LEU A 9 -9.80 4.14 -0.64
N GLY A 10 -10.30 3.98 0.59
CA GLY A 10 -11.01 5.06 1.29
C GLY A 10 -10.12 6.25 1.65
N ASN A 11 -8.85 6.02 2.00
CA ASN A 11 -7.92 7.11 2.35
C ASN A 11 -7.25 7.78 1.13
N LEU A 12 -7.40 7.17 -0.04
CA LEU A 12 -6.89 7.69 -1.31
C LEU A 12 -7.97 8.40 -2.14
N GLN A 13 -9.20 8.51 -1.63
CA GLN A 13 -10.25 9.24 -2.33
C GLN A 13 -9.84 10.71 -2.53
N GLY A 14 -9.83 11.17 -3.78
CA GLY A 14 -9.43 12.54 -4.13
C GLY A 14 -7.91 12.79 -4.16
N PHE A 15 -7.09 11.74 -3.97
CA PHE A 15 -5.65 11.81 -4.18
C PHE A 15 -5.32 11.59 -5.67
N ASP A 16 -4.54 12.48 -6.27
CA ASP A 16 -3.99 12.34 -7.61
C ASP A 16 -2.47 12.13 -7.53
N PRO A 17 -1.97 10.90 -7.75
CA PRO A 17 -0.54 10.59 -7.68
C PRO A 17 0.31 11.43 -8.64
N ARG A 18 -0.25 11.91 -9.77
CA ARG A 18 0.52 12.66 -10.78
C ARG A 18 0.87 14.06 -10.32
N SER A 19 0.03 14.66 -9.48
CA SER A 19 0.18 16.06 -9.04
C SER A 19 0.44 16.20 -7.53
N GLN A 20 0.08 15.19 -6.73
CA GLN A 20 0.09 15.27 -5.27
C GLN A 20 1.05 14.29 -4.60
N ALA A 21 1.72 13.41 -5.37
CA ALA A 21 2.76 12.55 -4.83
C ALA A 21 3.96 13.37 -4.31
N VAL A 22 4.53 12.92 -3.20
CA VAL A 22 5.65 13.58 -2.51
C VAL A 22 6.95 12.86 -2.87
N ASP A 23 8.04 13.60 -3.07
CA ASP A 23 9.37 12.99 -3.23
C ASP A 23 9.76 12.25 -1.94
N PRO A 24 10.25 11.00 -1.99
CA PRO A 24 10.69 10.25 -0.81
C PRO A 24 11.63 11.01 0.11
N LYS A 25 12.48 11.91 -0.40
CA LYS A 25 13.40 12.73 0.40
C LYS A 25 12.70 13.77 1.27
N GLN A 26 11.47 14.15 0.91
CA GLN A 26 10.65 15.10 1.65
C GLN A 26 9.65 14.41 2.61
N MET A 27 9.53 13.09 2.50
CA MET A 27 8.64 12.29 3.35
C MET A 27 9.18 12.16 4.77
N HIS A 28 8.29 11.88 5.72
CA HIS A 28 8.71 11.49 7.07
C HIS A 28 9.46 10.15 7.03
N TYR A 29 10.42 9.95 7.94
CA TYR A 29 11.22 8.72 7.98
C TYR A 29 10.39 7.44 8.10
N ILE A 30 9.25 7.49 8.78
CA ILE A 30 8.33 6.35 8.89
C ILE A 30 7.73 5.95 7.53
N ASP A 31 7.45 6.94 6.68
CA ASP A 31 6.89 6.74 5.35
C ASP A 31 7.97 6.20 4.40
N GLN A 32 9.18 6.76 4.47
CA GLN A 32 10.35 6.23 3.74
C GLN A 32 10.66 4.78 4.14
N TYR A 33 10.61 4.48 5.44
CA TYR A 33 10.77 3.13 5.95
C TYR A 33 9.71 2.20 5.38
N MET A 34 8.45 2.62 5.34
CA MET A 34 7.39 1.79 4.80
C MET A 34 7.56 1.52 3.30
N LEU A 35 8.03 2.49 2.51
CA LEU A 35 8.39 2.25 1.10
C LEU A 35 9.51 1.21 0.96
N HIS A 36 10.51 1.24 1.86
CA HIS A 36 11.56 0.21 1.89
C HIS A 36 10.99 -1.18 2.21
N VAL A 37 10.12 -1.29 3.22
CA VAL A 37 9.48 -2.57 3.59
C VAL A 37 8.58 -3.09 2.46
N LEU A 38 7.85 -2.21 1.76
CA LEU A 38 7.07 -2.56 0.58
C LEU A 38 7.95 -3.13 -0.54
N ARG A 39 9.12 -2.54 -0.76
CA ARG A 39 10.10 -3.04 -1.74
C ARG A 39 10.59 -4.44 -1.39
N GLU A 40 10.96 -4.68 -0.13
CA GLU A 40 11.37 -6.02 0.32
C GLU A 40 10.26 -7.06 0.16
N PHE A 41 9.02 -6.68 0.47
CA PHE A 41 7.85 -7.52 0.26
C PHE A 41 7.70 -7.88 -1.24
N SER A 42 7.78 -6.88 -2.11
CA SER A 42 7.62 -7.05 -3.56
C SER A 42 8.69 -7.99 -4.14
N MET A 43 9.94 -7.88 -3.67
CA MET A 43 11.02 -8.80 -4.05
C MET A 43 10.68 -10.24 -3.64
N LYS A 44 10.28 -10.46 -2.38
CA LYS A 44 9.93 -11.80 -1.86
C LYS A 44 8.74 -12.43 -2.60
N VAL A 45 7.75 -11.62 -3.00
CA VAL A 45 6.61 -12.10 -3.80
C VAL A 45 7.05 -12.46 -5.22
N THR A 46 7.88 -11.63 -5.85
CA THR A 46 8.43 -11.91 -7.19
C THR A 46 9.22 -13.21 -7.19
N ASP A 47 10.08 -13.42 -6.19
CA ASP A 47 10.86 -14.65 -6.03
C ASP A 47 9.93 -15.87 -5.88
N ALA A 48 8.92 -15.78 -5.01
CA ALA A 48 7.96 -16.87 -4.80
C ALA A 48 7.17 -17.23 -6.07
N TYR A 49 6.78 -16.23 -6.88
CA TYR A 49 6.16 -16.48 -8.18
C TYR A 49 7.12 -17.12 -9.18
N SER A 50 8.41 -16.74 -9.17
CA SER A 50 9.43 -17.35 -10.04
C SER A 50 9.66 -18.84 -9.72
N GLU A 51 9.44 -19.23 -8.45
CA GLU A 51 9.51 -20.61 -7.97
C GLU A 51 8.18 -21.37 -8.14
N PHE A 52 7.15 -20.75 -8.71
CA PHE A 52 5.78 -21.27 -8.80
C PHE A 52 5.15 -21.64 -7.43
N ASP A 53 5.64 -21.05 -6.32
CA ASP A 53 5.11 -21.27 -4.97
C ASP A 53 4.04 -20.23 -4.60
N ASN A 54 2.84 -20.43 -5.12
CA ASN A 54 1.67 -19.61 -4.80
C ASN A 54 1.32 -19.65 -3.30
N GLY A 55 1.63 -20.74 -2.60
CA GLY A 55 1.41 -20.86 -1.16
C GLY A 55 2.28 -19.90 -0.37
N ARG A 56 3.55 -19.72 -0.77
CA ARG A 56 4.47 -18.75 -0.21
C ARG A 56 4.01 -17.32 -0.47
N VAL A 57 3.50 -17.01 -1.66
CA VAL A 57 2.91 -15.69 -1.96
C VAL A 57 1.78 -15.36 -0.99
N ILE A 58 0.84 -16.28 -0.77
CA ILE A 58 -0.30 -16.07 0.14
C ILE A 58 0.19 -15.83 1.58
N ARG A 59 1.17 -16.61 2.07
CA ARG A 59 1.74 -16.42 3.42
C ARG A 59 2.44 -15.06 3.55
N LEU A 60 3.21 -14.65 2.54
CA LEU A 60 3.87 -13.34 2.51
C LEU A 60 2.86 -12.20 2.56
N LEU A 61 1.80 -12.27 1.72
CA LEU A 61 0.71 -11.29 1.70
C LEU A 61 0.01 -11.19 3.05
N GLN A 62 -0.36 -12.31 3.66
CA GLN A 62 -1.03 -12.34 4.96
C GLN A 62 -0.15 -11.73 6.06
N SER A 63 1.14 -12.07 6.07
CA SER A 63 2.10 -11.53 7.02
C SER A 63 2.28 -10.02 6.84
N PHE A 64 2.47 -9.56 5.60
CA PHE A 64 2.68 -8.14 5.29
C PHE A 64 1.46 -7.30 5.68
N ILE A 65 0.26 -7.75 5.29
CA ILE A 65 -1.00 -7.07 5.59
C ILE A 65 -1.24 -6.98 7.10
N THR A 66 -0.94 -8.05 7.85
CA THR A 66 -1.24 -8.11 9.28
C THR A 66 -0.20 -7.34 10.09
N ARG A 67 1.08 -7.68 9.92
CA ARG A 67 2.16 -7.16 10.76
C ARG A 67 2.57 -5.75 10.34
N ASP A 68 2.88 -5.59 9.07
CA ASP A 68 3.58 -4.40 8.59
C ASP A 68 2.58 -3.27 8.27
N LEU A 69 1.41 -3.61 7.69
CA LEU A 69 0.36 -2.63 7.41
C LEU A 69 -0.57 -2.40 8.61
N SER A 70 -1.38 -3.40 8.99
CA SER A 70 -2.51 -3.18 9.89
C SER A 70 -2.08 -2.86 11.33
N ASN A 71 -1.12 -3.63 11.86
CA ASN A 71 -0.66 -3.47 13.25
C ASN A 71 0.31 -2.29 13.40
N PHE A 72 1.14 -2.04 12.39
CA PHE A 72 2.20 -1.03 12.45
C PHE A 72 1.85 0.24 11.67
N TYR A 73 1.96 0.23 10.34
CA TYR A 73 1.93 1.48 9.59
C TYR A 73 0.59 2.21 9.70
N PHE A 74 -0.54 1.50 9.54
CA PHE A 74 -1.87 2.08 9.60
C PHE A 74 -2.24 2.59 11.00
N SER A 75 -1.67 2.04 12.07
CA SER A 75 -1.91 2.57 13.42
C SER A 75 -1.17 3.89 13.64
N VAL A 76 0.04 4.03 13.06
CA VAL A 76 0.89 5.22 13.19
C VAL A 76 0.39 6.40 12.35
N ILE A 77 -0.13 6.16 11.15
CA ILE A 77 -0.47 7.26 10.22
C ILE A 77 -1.89 7.82 10.38
N LYS A 78 -2.76 7.18 11.18
CA LYS A 78 -4.19 7.58 11.32
C LYS A 78 -4.36 9.04 11.72
N ASP A 79 -3.58 9.50 12.69
CA ASP A 79 -3.68 10.88 13.16
C ASP A 79 -3.35 11.86 12.02
N ARG A 80 -2.31 11.58 11.23
CA ARG A 80 -1.96 12.40 10.05
C ARG A 80 -3.01 12.33 8.94
N LEU A 81 -3.64 11.18 8.74
CA LEU A 81 -4.70 11.05 7.73
C LEU A 81 -5.97 11.80 8.11
N TYR A 82 -6.31 11.85 9.40
CA TYR A 82 -7.60 12.36 9.86
C TYR A 82 -7.56 13.78 10.41
N CYS A 83 -6.42 14.20 10.95
CA CYS A 83 -6.30 15.48 11.65
C CYS A 83 -5.50 16.52 10.86
N ASP A 84 -4.58 16.11 9.98
CA ASP A 84 -3.82 17.08 9.19
C ASP A 84 -4.69 17.71 8.08
N PRO A 85 -4.39 18.97 7.69
CA PRO A 85 -5.00 19.59 6.51
C PRO A 85 -4.87 18.73 5.26
N GLU A 86 -5.84 18.83 4.35
CA GLU A 86 -5.90 18.03 3.11
C GLU A 86 -4.62 18.14 2.25
N ASP A 87 -4.04 19.33 2.18
CA ASP A 87 -2.82 19.62 1.40
C ASP A 87 -1.54 19.61 2.24
N SER A 88 -1.58 19.10 3.48
CA SER A 88 -0.38 19.04 4.31
C SER A 88 0.64 18.06 3.72
N LEU A 89 1.94 18.40 3.85
CA LEU A 89 3.02 17.49 3.47
C LEU A 89 2.90 16.13 4.20
N GLY A 90 2.49 16.15 5.48
CA GLY A 90 2.31 14.95 6.29
C GLY A 90 1.25 14.00 5.73
N ARG A 91 0.09 14.54 5.34
CA ARG A 91 -0.99 13.77 4.74
C ARG A 91 -0.64 13.29 3.33
N ARG A 92 -0.06 14.15 2.48
CA ARG A 92 0.38 13.78 1.13
C ARG A 92 1.48 12.72 1.14
N SER A 93 2.39 12.80 2.11
CA SER A 93 3.41 11.76 2.36
C SER A 93 2.76 10.41 2.65
N CYS A 94 1.79 10.34 3.58
CA CYS A 94 1.04 9.11 3.85
C CYS A 94 0.30 8.61 2.61
N GLN A 95 -0.44 9.47 1.90
CA GLN A 95 -1.21 9.08 0.73
C GLN A 95 -0.33 8.54 -0.40
N THR A 96 0.86 9.13 -0.61
CA THR A 96 1.83 8.60 -1.58
C THR A 96 2.23 7.16 -1.24
N VAL A 97 2.54 6.88 0.03
CA VAL A 97 2.88 5.51 0.46
C VAL A 97 1.70 4.56 0.39
N LEU A 98 0.49 5.01 0.73
CA LEU A 98 -0.71 4.17 0.64
C LEU A 98 -1.05 3.79 -0.81
N GLU A 99 -0.82 4.68 -1.76
CA GLU A 99 -1.02 4.39 -3.18
C GLU A 99 -0.02 3.35 -3.69
N GLU A 100 1.27 3.51 -3.37
CA GLU A 100 2.30 2.53 -3.69
C GLU A 100 2.01 1.15 -3.07
N ILE A 101 1.52 1.13 -1.82
CA ILE A 101 1.09 -0.12 -1.16
C ILE A 101 -0.12 -0.73 -1.89
N LEU A 102 -1.09 0.08 -2.30
CA LEU A 102 -2.27 -0.38 -3.02
C LEU A 102 -1.89 -1.02 -4.34
N ASP A 103 -1.03 -0.38 -5.14
CA ASP A 103 -0.53 -0.92 -6.41
C ASP A 103 0.26 -2.22 -6.18
N GLY A 104 1.24 -2.20 -5.27
CA GLY A 104 2.08 -3.36 -4.97
C GLY A 104 1.28 -4.57 -4.47
N VAL A 105 0.30 -4.37 -3.59
CA VAL A 105 -0.58 -5.45 -3.11
C VAL A 105 -1.50 -5.93 -4.22
N SER A 106 -2.08 -5.02 -5.02
CA SER A 106 -3.01 -5.38 -6.11
C SER A 106 -2.32 -6.23 -7.18
N ARG A 107 -1.11 -5.86 -7.59
CA ARG A 107 -0.28 -6.68 -8.50
C ARG A 107 0.08 -8.02 -7.90
N SER A 108 0.37 -8.06 -6.60
CA SER A 108 0.73 -9.29 -5.90
C SER A 108 -0.44 -10.27 -5.77
N ILE A 109 -1.69 -9.80 -5.74
CA ILE A 109 -2.86 -10.69 -5.67
C ILE A 109 -3.42 -11.05 -7.06
N ALA A 110 -3.15 -10.27 -8.10
CA ALA A 110 -3.75 -10.44 -9.43
C ALA A 110 -3.64 -11.86 -10.02
N PRO A 111 -2.50 -12.58 -9.90
CA PRO A 111 -2.39 -13.95 -10.43
C PRO A 111 -3.25 -14.99 -9.69
N VAL A 112 -3.63 -14.73 -8.44
CA VAL A 112 -4.37 -15.68 -7.58
C VAL A 112 -5.84 -15.28 -7.41
N LEU A 113 -6.13 -13.98 -7.38
CA LEU A 113 -7.45 -13.39 -7.16
C LEU A 113 -7.74 -12.31 -8.22
N PRO A 114 -7.82 -12.67 -9.52
CA PRO A 114 -7.91 -11.71 -10.61
C PRO A 114 -9.14 -10.81 -10.53
N HIS A 115 -10.32 -11.35 -10.16
CA HIS A 115 -11.55 -10.55 -10.02
C HIS A 115 -11.45 -9.50 -8.91
N LEU A 116 -10.76 -9.82 -7.81
CA LEU A 116 -10.55 -8.86 -6.72
C LEU A 116 -9.54 -7.79 -7.13
N ALA A 117 -8.47 -8.18 -7.83
CA ALA A 117 -7.49 -7.21 -8.34
C ALA A 117 -8.13 -6.23 -9.34
N GLU A 118 -8.97 -6.74 -10.25
CA GLU A 118 -9.73 -5.91 -11.19
C GLU A 118 -10.67 -4.95 -10.45
N GLU A 119 -11.43 -5.45 -9.46
CA GLU A 119 -12.32 -4.61 -8.66
C GLU A 119 -11.54 -3.49 -7.94
N VAL A 120 -10.35 -3.78 -7.40
CA VAL A 120 -9.50 -2.77 -6.78
C VAL A 120 -8.97 -1.76 -7.82
N TYR A 121 -8.51 -2.24 -8.98
CA TYR A 121 -8.00 -1.39 -10.04
C TYR A 121 -9.05 -0.37 -10.51
N LEU A 122 -10.30 -0.81 -10.71
CA LEU A 122 -11.41 0.06 -11.10
C LEU A 122 -11.77 1.15 -10.07
N HIS A 123 -11.38 0.98 -8.81
CA HIS A 123 -11.62 1.96 -7.74
C HIS A 123 -10.35 2.69 -7.30
N SER A 124 -9.20 2.37 -7.89
CA SER A 124 -7.94 3.01 -7.55
C SER A 124 -7.90 4.45 -8.08
N PRO A 125 -7.21 5.38 -7.39
CA PRO A 125 -7.09 6.75 -7.87
C PRO A 125 -6.19 6.80 -9.11
N GLY A 126 -6.66 7.40 -10.20
CA GLY A 126 -5.92 7.57 -11.46
C GLY A 126 -6.64 7.04 -12.67
#